data_AF-A0A1H3J4D1-F1
#
_entry.id   AF-A0A1H3J4D1-F1
#
_cell.length_a   1.000
_cell.length_b   1.000
_cell.length_c   1.000
_cell.angle_alpha   90.00
_cell.angle_beta   90.00
_cell.angle_gamma   90.00
#
_symmetry.space_group_name_H-M   'P 1'
#
loop_
_entity.id
_entity.type
_entity.pdbx_description
1 polymer ?
#
loop_
_entity_poly.entity_id
_entity_poly.type
_entity_poly.pdbx_seq_one_letter_code
_entity_poly.pdbx_strand_id
1 'polypeptide(L)'
;MNLLLQDPGNDLVYIEHNGKRRGPYACAFSTTPLRLFQVELEITEGDKIVRKVHGQEFVYTINEFEYYSGGHSHSRFDPHYELTITKDSALPKPQPSVTTNNINIHGSTGIQIGDHNVQNLEVALKEVLTSIDNADAPKEEREEAKNKLNAFLAHPLVSAAVGATLPVALGLLS
;
A
#
# COMPACT_ATOMS: atom_id res chain seq x y z
N MET A 1 4.32 15.88 47.74
CA MET A 1 3.55 16.16 46.51
C MET A 1 3.95 15.16 45.46
N ASN A 2 3.02 14.29 45.05
CA ASN A 2 2.91 13.60 43.74
C ASN A 2 2.10 12.31 43.91
N LEU A 3 0.77 12.48 43.98
CA LEU A 3 -0.18 11.46 43.57
C LEU A 3 -0.89 12.02 42.35
N LEU A 4 -0.28 11.90 41.17
CA LEU A 4 -1.03 11.76 39.94
C LEU A 4 -1.12 10.26 39.72
N LEU A 5 -2.04 9.65 40.47
CA LEU A 5 -2.65 8.39 40.07
C LEU A 5 -3.02 8.56 38.59
N GLN A 6 -2.55 7.66 37.76
CA GLN A 6 -3.02 7.49 36.40
C GLN A 6 -4.55 7.41 36.47
N ASP A 7 -5.24 8.51 36.17
CA ASP A 7 -6.66 8.47 35.93
C ASP A 7 -6.81 7.60 34.68
N PRO A 8 -7.34 6.38 34.77
CA PRO A 8 -7.59 5.59 33.59
C PRO A 8 -8.60 6.42 32.82
N GLY A 9 -8.15 7.10 31.75
CA GLY A 9 -8.92 8.20 31.20
C GLY A 9 -10.40 7.82 31.04
N ASN A 10 -11.28 8.79 31.26
CA ASN A 10 -12.74 8.60 31.35
C ASN A 10 -13.41 7.96 30.11
N ASP A 11 -12.62 7.56 29.11
CA ASP A 11 -13.09 6.89 27.92
C ASP A 11 -13.17 5.37 28.13
N LEU A 12 -14.37 4.86 27.89
CA LEU A 12 -14.64 3.43 27.81
C LEU A 12 -14.64 3.00 26.35
N VAL A 13 -13.81 2.01 26.05
CA VAL A 13 -13.76 1.38 24.72
C VAL A 13 -14.17 -0.07 24.79
N TYR A 14 -14.76 -0.55 23.71
CA TYR A 14 -15.02 -1.97 23.48
C TYR A 14 -14.13 -2.45 22.35
N ILE A 15 -13.70 -3.71 22.41
CA ILE A 15 -12.98 -4.36 21.32
C ILE A 15 -13.93 -5.37 20.68
N GLU A 16 -14.13 -5.27 19.39
CA GLU A 16 -14.97 -6.17 18.61
C GLU A 16 -14.10 -6.98 17.65
N HIS A 17 -14.20 -8.30 17.77
CA HIS A 17 -13.49 -9.28 16.95
C HIS A 17 -14.50 -10.31 16.45
N ASN A 18 -14.60 -10.49 15.12
CA ASN A 18 -15.53 -11.45 14.52
C ASN A 18 -16.98 -11.32 15.03
N GLY A 19 -17.46 -10.09 15.23
CA GLY A 19 -18.80 -9.78 15.75
C GLY A 19 -19.00 -10.05 17.25
N LYS A 20 -17.96 -10.51 17.97
CA LYS A 20 -17.98 -10.62 19.43
C LYS A 20 -17.37 -9.38 20.05
N ARG A 21 -18.15 -8.71 20.90
CA ARG A 21 -17.74 -7.50 21.62
C ARG A 21 -17.22 -7.86 23.02
N ARG A 22 -16.05 -7.30 23.37
CA ARG A 22 -15.35 -7.45 24.65
C ARG A 22 -15.16 -6.07 25.29
N GLY A 23 -15.20 -6.00 26.62
CA GLY A 23 -15.09 -4.76 27.39
C GLY A 23 -16.36 -4.45 28.22
N PRO A 24 -16.51 -3.20 28.71
CA PRO A 24 -15.69 -2.03 28.40
C PRO A 24 -14.31 -2.06 29.06
N TYR A 25 -13.32 -1.49 28.40
CA TYR A 25 -11.97 -1.26 28.91
C TYR A 25 -11.77 0.24 29.09
N ALA A 26 -11.29 0.63 30.27
CA ALA A 26 -10.94 2.02 30.53
C ALA A 26 -9.58 2.34 29.89
N CYS A 27 -9.52 3.44 29.14
CA CYS A 27 -8.29 3.90 28.52
C CYS A 27 -8.29 5.43 28.40
N ALA A 28 -7.10 6.03 28.46
CA ALA A 28 -6.95 7.42 28.04
C ALA A 28 -6.94 7.46 26.51
N PHE A 29 -8.13 7.59 25.90
CA PHE A 29 -8.25 7.56 24.44
C PHE A 29 -7.61 8.82 23.83
N SER A 30 -6.36 8.68 23.38
CA SER A 30 -5.59 9.71 22.69
C SER A 30 -5.52 9.45 21.19
N THR A 31 -4.91 10.38 20.45
CA THR A 31 -4.47 10.14 19.06
C THR A 31 -3.56 8.92 18.98
N THR A 32 -3.35 8.41 17.77
CA THR A 32 -2.38 7.33 17.50
C THR A 32 -0.95 7.70 17.93
N PRO A 33 -0.22 6.80 18.62
CA PRO A 33 -0.63 5.47 19.06
C PRO A 33 -1.55 5.50 20.29
N LEU A 34 -2.61 4.67 20.27
CA LEU A 34 -3.50 4.46 21.42
C LEU A 34 -2.87 3.45 22.37
N ARG A 35 -2.80 3.76 23.68
CA ARG A 35 -2.23 2.85 24.68
C ARG A 35 -3.30 2.10 25.45
N LEU A 36 -3.18 0.78 25.51
CA LEU A 36 -4.02 -0.10 26.34
C LEU A 36 -3.16 -0.85 27.37
N PHE A 37 -3.48 -0.71 28.65
CA PHE A 37 -2.74 -1.33 29.75
C PHE A 37 -3.29 -2.71 30.14
N GLN A 38 -4.35 -3.16 29.49
CA GLN A 38 -4.95 -4.48 29.74
C GLN A 38 -4.16 -5.55 28.96
N VAL A 39 -3.04 -5.99 29.55
CA VAL A 39 -2.09 -6.93 28.94
C VAL A 39 -2.67 -8.31 28.63
N GLU A 40 -3.73 -8.71 29.31
CA GLU A 40 -4.43 -10.00 29.12
C GLU A 40 -5.33 -10.00 27.87
N LEU A 41 -5.46 -8.86 27.18
CA LEU A 41 -6.22 -8.76 25.95
C LEU A 41 -5.54 -9.49 24.80
N GLU A 42 -6.27 -10.40 24.16
CA GLU A 42 -5.92 -10.92 22.85
C GLU A 42 -6.40 -9.94 21.78
N ILE A 43 -5.46 -9.19 21.20
CA ILE A 43 -5.71 -8.21 20.13
C ILE A 43 -5.15 -8.75 18.82
N THR A 44 -5.88 -8.56 17.73
CA THR A 44 -5.40 -8.88 16.37
C THR A 44 -5.55 -7.67 15.46
N GLU A 45 -4.69 -7.56 14.45
CA GLU A 45 -4.87 -6.59 13.36
C GLU A 45 -6.22 -6.82 12.66
N GLY A 46 -6.93 -5.73 12.35
CA GLY A 46 -8.29 -5.77 11.83
C GLY A 46 -9.39 -5.72 12.90
N ASP A 47 -9.05 -5.93 14.19
CA ASP A 47 -10.00 -5.75 15.29
C ASP A 47 -10.53 -4.31 15.33
N LYS A 48 -11.78 -4.18 15.80
CA LYS A 48 -12.44 -2.87 15.89
C LYS A 48 -12.43 -2.36 17.33
N ILE A 49 -11.98 -1.13 17.51
CA ILE A 49 -12.16 -0.38 18.75
C ILE A 49 -13.42 0.48 18.61
N VAL A 50 -14.38 0.26 19.50
CA VAL A 50 -15.62 1.03 19.56
C VAL A 50 -15.57 1.94 20.76
N ARG A 51 -15.49 3.25 20.52
CA ARG A 51 -15.55 4.28 21.57
C ARG A 51 -16.95 4.88 21.59
N LYS A 52 -17.59 4.91 22.75
CA LYS A 52 -18.89 5.57 22.93
C LYS A 52 -18.70 6.96 23.53
N VAL A 53 -19.04 8.00 22.78
CA VAL A 53 -18.94 9.41 23.22
C VAL A 53 -20.32 10.05 23.10
N HIS A 54 -20.88 10.53 24.21
CA HIS A 54 -22.20 11.18 24.26
C HIS A 54 -23.33 10.40 23.57
N GLY A 55 -23.34 9.07 23.69
CA GLY A 55 -24.37 8.20 23.10
C GLY A 55 -24.10 7.80 21.65
N GLN A 56 -23.13 8.42 20.97
CA GLN A 56 -22.71 8.03 19.63
C GLN A 56 -21.54 7.03 19.71
N GLU A 57 -21.59 5.98 18.89
CA GLU A 57 -20.49 5.04 18.73
C GLU A 57 -19.58 5.50 17.59
N PHE A 58 -18.28 5.52 17.86
CA PHE A 58 -17.23 5.73 16.89
C PHE A 58 -16.39 4.47 16.78
N VAL A 59 -16.25 3.97 15.55
CA VAL A 59 -15.54 2.73 15.25
C VAL A 59 -14.17 3.07 14.65
N TYR A 60 -13.15 2.38 15.14
CA TYR A 60 -11.77 2.49 14.70
C TYR A 60 -11.24 1.10 14.38
N THR A 61 -10.49 0.95 13.30
CA THR A 61 -9.79 -0.29 12.93
C THR A 61 -8.37 -0.26 13.51
N ILE A 62 -7.94 -1.36 14.13
CA ILE A 62 -6.55 -1.59 14.51
C ILE A 62 -5.78 -2.01 13.25
N ASN A 63 -4.83 -1.19 12.85
CA ASN A 63 -3.98 -1.46 11.69
C ASN A 63 -2.73 -2.25 12.10
N GLU A 64 -2.09 -1.82 13.18
CA GLU A 64 -0.85 -2.38 13.71
C GLU A 64 -0.89 -2.29 15.23
N PHE A 65 -0.20 -3.22 15.92
CA PHE A 65 -0.03 -3.15 17.37
C PHE A 65 1.34 -3.65 17.80
N GLU A 66 1.85 -3.08 18.89
CA GLU A 66 3.08 -3.53 19.54
C GLU A 66 2.82 -3.75 21.04
N TYR A 67 3.37 -4.82 21.60
CA TYR A 67 3.32 -5.09 23.03
C TYR A 67 4.64 -4.72 23.70
N TYR A 68 4.56 -3.84 24.70
CA TYR A 68 5.69 -3.44 25.52
C TYR A 68 5.59 -4.15 26.86
N SER A 69 6.51 -5.08 27.12
CA SER A 69 6.54 -5.90 28.34
C SER A 69 6.96 -5.15 29.61
N GLY A 70 7.16 -3.82 29.54
CA GLY A 70 7.52 -2.96 30.67
C GLY A 70 8.80 -3.42 31.38
N GLY A 71 9.97 -3.13 30.82
CA GLY A 71 11.21 -3.56 31.45
C GLY A 71 12.45 -2.86 30.92
N HIS A 72 12.82 -1.77 31.57
CA HIS A 72 14.18 -1.34 31.97
C HIS A 72 13.95 -0.14 32.91
N SER A 73 14.82 0.10 33.90
CA SER A 73 14.66 1.09 35.01
C SER A 73 14.37 2.55 34.62
N HIS A 74 14.14 2.85 33.33
CA HIS A 74 13.82 4.17 32.77
C HIS A 74 12.50 4.21 31.97
N SER A 75 11.76 3.10 31.85
CA SER A 75 10.44 3.14 31.21
C SER A 75 9.41 3.67 32.20
N ARG A 76 8.76 4.78 31.86
CA ARG A 76 7.80 5.49 32.72
C ARG A 76 6.39 4.87 32.71
N PHE A 77 6.23 3.69 32.10
CA PHE A 77 4.94 3.07 31.85
C PHE A 77 4.96 1.58 32.18
N ASP A 78 3.89 1.12 32.81
CA ASP A 78 3.58 -0.28 33.02
C ASP A 78 3.45 -1.03 31.69
N PRO A 79 3.52 -2.37 31.67
CA PRO A 79 3.34 -3.14 30.44
C PRO A 79 2.02 -2.78 29.73
N HIS A 80 2.09 -2.55 28.43
CA HIS A 80 0.96 -2.04 27.64
C HIS A 80 1.09 -2.38 26.16
N TYR A 81 -0.04 -2.32 25.46
CA TYR A 81 -0.12 -2.29 24.01
C TYR A 81 -0.08 -0.86 23.51
N GLU A 82 0.69 -0.60 22.44
CA GLU A 82 0.56 0.59 21.61
C GLU A 82 -0.11 0.21 20.29
N LEU A 83 -1.23 0.86 19.97
CA LEU A 83 -2.07 0.54 18.82
C LEU A 83 -2.09 1.68 17.81
N THR A 84 -1.81 1.37 16.55
CA THR A 84 -2.07 2.28 15.43
C THR A 84 -3.48 2.03 14.92
N ILE A 85 -4.34 3.05 15.02
CA ILE A 85 -5.77 2.94 14.72
C ILE A 85 -6.23 3.96 13.68
N THR A 86 -7.19 3.59 12.83
CA THR A 86 -7.84 4.50 11.88
C THR A 86 -9.34 4.55 12.12
N LYS A 87 -9.92 5.74 12.16
CA LYS A 87 -11.37 5.91 12.31
C LYS A 87 -12.08 5.49 11.02
N ASP A 88 -13.01 4.54 11.10
CA ASP A 88 -13.70 3.99 9.92
C ASP A 88 -14.54 5.05 9.19
N SER A 89 -15.06 6.03 9.93
CA SER A 89 -15.82 7.14 9.35
C SER A 89 -14.93 8.30 8.88
N ALA A 90 -13.60 8.21 8.99
CA ALA A 90 -12.74 9.23 8.42
C ALA A 90 -12.81 9.12 6.90
N LEU A 91 -12.93 10.27 6.22
CA LEU A 91 -12.78 10.31 4.77
C LEU A 91 -11.47 9.59 4.41
N PRO A 92 -11.50 8.62 3.48
CA PRO A 92 -10.30 7.87 3.14
C PRO A 92 -9.23 8.88 2.74
N LYS A 93 -8.10 8.90 3.48
CA LYS A 93 -6.88 9.48 2.94
C LYS A 93 -6.66 8.78 1.59
N PRO A 94 -6.40 9.48 0.49
CA PRO A 94 -6.17 8.83 -0.79
C PRO A 94 -5.00 7.86 -0.61
N GLN A 95 -5.31 6.58 -0.45
CA GLN A 95 -4.33 5.52 -0.52
C GLN A 95 -3.87 5.48 -1.99
N PRO A 96 -2.58 5.29 -2.27
CA PRO A 96 -2.18 4.90 -3.61
C PRO A 96 -2.95 3.63 -3.94
N SER A 97 -3.83 3.70 -4.94
CA SER A 97 -4.71 2.61 -5.33
C SER A 97 -3.89 1.43 -5.81
N VAL A 98 -3.65 0.45 -4.94
CA VAL A 98 -3.23 -0.88 -5.37
C VAL A 98 -4.45 -1.52 -6.05
N THR A 99 -4.54 -1.33 -7.36
CA THR A 99 -5.56 -1.94 -8.21
C THR A 99 -5.32 -3.45 -8.23
N THR A 100 -6.05 -4.20 -7.42
CA THR A 100 -6.12 -5.67 -7.53
C THR A 100 -7.44 -6.00 -8.23
N ASN A 101 -7.38 -6.24 -9.54
CA ASN A 101 -8.53 -6.65 -10.34
C ASN A 101 -8.60 -8.19 -10.38
N ASN A 102 -9.48 -8.79 -9.59
CA ASN A 102 -9.85 -10.20 -9.72
C ASN A 102 -11.05 -10.32 -10.67
N ILE A 103 -10.85 -10.86 -11.86
CA ILE A 103 -11.95 -11.06 -12.83
C ILE A 103 -11.82 -12.45 -13.48
N ASN A 104 -12.85 -13.29 -13.28
CA ASN A 104 -13.03 -14.57 -13.97
C ASN A 104 -13.89 -14.34 -15.22
N ILE A 105 -13.40 -14.63 -16.42
CA ILE A 105 -14.20 -14.50 -17.66
C ILE A 105 -13.98 -15.69 -18.59
N HIS A 106 -15.11 -16.27 -19.03
CA HIS A 106 -15.18 -17.28 -20.08
C HIS A 106 -15.59 -16.60 -21.39
N GLY A 107 -14.80 -16.76 -22.46
CA GLY A 107 -15.25 -16.51 -23.84
C GLY A 107 -15.11 -15.10 -24.43
N SER A 108 -14.29 -14.21 -23.89
CA SER A 108 -14.08 -12.87 -24.47
C SER A 108 -12.69 -12.74 -25.11
N THR A 109 -12.65 -12.54 -26.43
CA THR A 109 -11.47 -12.06 -27.15
C THR A 109 -11.36 -10.55 -27.01
N GLY A 110 -10.47 -10.08 -26.13
CA GLY A 110 -10.15 -8.65 -25.98
C GLY A 110 -10.51 -8.05 -24.62
N ILE A 111 -9.86 -8.53 -23.56
CA ILE A 111 -9.87 -7.89 -22.23
C ILE A 111 -8.46 -7.42 -21.93
N GLN A 112 -8.31 -6.15 -21.52
CA GLN A 112 -7.02 -5.53 -21.16
C GLN A 112 -7.07 -5.04 -19.71
N ILE A 113 -6.24 -5.65 -18.86
CA ILE A 113 -6.08 -5.34 -17.43
C ILE A 113 -4.59 -5.44 -17.09
N GLY A 114 -3.96 -4.36 -16.62
CA GLY A 114 -2.61 -4.35 -16.01
C GLY A 114 -1.42 -4.70 -16.93
N ASP A 115 -0.28 -4.01 -16.73
CA ASP A 115 1.08 -4.23 -17.27
C ASP A 115 1.30 -4.46 -18.80
N HIS A 116 0.25 -4.58 -19.61
CA HIS A 116 0.34 -4.79 -21.07
C HIS A 116 0.73 -3.54 -21.88
N ASN A 117 0.92 -2.37 -21.28
CA ASN A 117 1.42 -1.20 -22.03
C ASN A 117 2.84 -1.44 -22.54
N VAL A 118 3.67 -2.12 -21.74
CA VAL A 118 5.03 -2.50 -22.14
C VAL A 118 4.99 -3.50 -23.28
N GLN A 119 4.08 -4.48 -23.23
CA GLN A 119 3.98 -5.50 -24.28
C GLN A 119 3.44 -4.94 -25.60
N ASN A 120 2.41 -4.09 -25.58
CA ASN A 120 1.93 -3.40 -26.78
C ASN A 120 2.98 -2.48 -27.37
N LEU A 121 3.76 -1.78 -26.53
CA LEU A 121 4.84 -0.93 -27.00
C LEU A 121 6.02 -1.73 -27.55
N GLU A 122 6.36 -2.87 -26.96
CA GLU A 122 7.37 -3.80 -27.49
C GLU A 122 6.97 -4.34 -28.86
N VAL A 123 5.69 -4.72 -29.02
CA VAL A 123 5.13 -5.14 -30.31
C VAL A 123 5.20 -4.00 -31.33
N ALA A 124 4.76 -2.79 -30.96
CA ALA A 124 4.82 -1.63 -31.85
C ALA A 124 6.26 -1.27 -32.27
N LEU A 125 7.23 -1.34 -31.33
CA LEU A 125 8.64 -1.09 -31.63
C LEU A 125 9.24 -2.17 -32.54
N LYS A 126 8.87 -3.44 -32.35
CA LYS A 126 9.26 -4.54 -33.24
C LYS A 126 8.68 -4.36 -34.65
N GLU A 127 7.43 -3.90 -34.77
CA GLU A 127 6.81 -3.58 -36.06
C GLU A 127 7.52 -2.42 -36.77
N VAL A 128 7.91 -1.37 -36.03
CA VAL A 128 8.70 -0.26 -36.59
C VAL A 128 10.06 -0.76 -37.09
N LEU A 129 10.76 -1.59 -36.30
CA LEU A 129 12.05 -2.17 -36.72
C LEU A 129 11.89 -3.04 -37.97
N THR A 130 10.87 -3.88 -38.00
CA THR A 130 10.54 -4.75 -39.15
C THR A 130 10.17 -3.92 -40.39
N SER A 131 9.51 -2.78 -40.20
CA SER A 131 9.16 -1.85 -41.29
C SER A 131 10.41 -1.13 -41.83
N ILE A 132 11.38 -0.79 -40.98
CA ILE A 132 12.69 -0.26 -41.42
C ILE A 132 13.47 -1.32 -42.20
N ASP A 133 13.44 -2.57 -41.76
CA ASP A 133 14.14 -3.67 -42.46
C ASP A 133 13.55 -3.96 -43.85
N ASN A 134 12.23 -3.94 -43.95
CA ASN A 134 11.48 -4.17 -45.20
C ASN A 134 11.34 -2.92 -46.07
N ALA A 135 11.80 -1.75 -45.60
CA ALA A 135 11.76 -0.54 -46.40
C ALA A 135 12.65 -0.69 -47.64
N ASP A 136 12.14 -0.29 -48.81
CA ASP A 136 12.88 -0.23 -50.06
C ASP A 136 13.82 0.99 -50.03
N ALA A 137 14.87 0.89 -49.22
CA ALA A 137 15.87 1.92 -48.99
C ALA A 137 17.29 1.33 -49.03
N PRO A 138 18.31 2.13 -49.40
CA PRO A 138 19.71 1.73 -49.33
C PRO A 138 20.08 1.22 -47.94
N LYS A 139 21.03 0.29 -47.87
CA LYS A 139 21.45 -0.33 -46.60
C LYS A 139 21.91 0.73 -45.58
N GLU A 140 22.63 1.75 -46.03
CA GLU A 140 23.11 2.86 -45.20
C GLU A 140 21.95 3.66 -44.55
N GLU A 141 20.88 3.94 -45.30
CA GLU A 141 19.71 4.65 -44.77
C GLU A 141 18.92 3.81 -43.74
N ARG A 142 18.85 2.49 -43.96
CA ARG A 142 18.24 1.56 -43.00
C ARG A 142 19.04 1.46 -41.71
N GLU A 143 20.36 1.39 -41.80
CA GLU A 143 21.25 1.39 -40.62
C GLU A 143 21.18 2.71 -39.86
N GLU A 144 21.10 3.84 -40.55
CA GLU A 144 20.91 5.15 -39.92
C GLU A 144 19.58 5.23 -39.16
N ALA A 145 18.48 4.75 -39.76
CA ALA A 145 17.17 4.73 -39.12
C ALA A 145 17.14 3.86 -37.85
N LYS A 146 17.79 2.69 -37.88
CA LYS A 146 17.95 1.82 -36.69
C LYS A 146 18.75 2.50 -35.60
N ASN A 147 19.85 3.15 -35.95
CA ASN A 147 20.69 3.88 -34.99
C ASN A 147 19.93 5.04 -34.33
N LYS A 148 19.11 5.78 -35.09
CA LYS A 148 18.26 6.85 -34.54
C LYS A 148 17.20 6.31 -33.58
N LEU A 149 16.55 5.20 -33.91
CA LEU A 149 15.58 4.55 -33.03
C LEU A 149 16.24 4.09 -31.72
N ASN A 150 17.43 3.50 -31.81
CA ASN A 150 18.19 3.09 -30.63
C ASN A 150 18.59 4.29 -29.76
N ALA A 151 19.07 5.38 -30.36
CA ALA A 151 19.42 6.61 -29.65
C ALA A 151 18.22 7.25 -28.94
N PHE A 152 17.03 7.19 -29.55
CA PHE A 152 15.78 7.66 -28.93
C PHE A 152 15.43 6.85 -27.68
N LEU A 153 15.49 5.52 -27.76
CA LEU A 153 15.17 4.64 -26.63
C LEU A 153 16.21 4.72 -25.50
N ALA A 154 17.47 4.97 -25.83
CA ALA A 154 18.55 5.16 -24.87
C ALA A 154 18.47 6.48 -24.08
N HIS A 155 17.59 7.42 -24.46
CA HIS A 155 17.45 8.69 -23.76
C HIS A 155 16.83 8.49 -22.36
N PRO A 156 17.44 8.99 -21.26
CA PRO A 156 16.97 8.74 -19.90
C PRO A 156 15.51 9.12 -19.64
N LEU A 157 15.05 10.23 -20.21
CA LEU A 157 13.64 10.65 -20.10
C LEU A 157 12.67 9.74 -20.85
N VAL A 158 13.10 9.15 -21.98
CA VAL A 158 12.28 8.24 -22.78
C VAL A 158 12.21 6.88 -22.08
N SER A 159 13.34 6.34 -21.66
CA SER A 159 13.41 5.12 -20.85
C SER A 159 12.60 5.22 -19.55
N ALA A 160 12.61 6.38 -18.88
CA ALA A 160 11.81 6.60 -17.68
C ALA A 160 10.29 6.67 -17.97
N ALA A 161 9.89 7.33 -19.07
CA ALA A 161 8.49 7.43 -19.47
C ALA A 161 7.90 6.07 -19.91
N VAL A 162 8.75 5.20 -20.46
CA VAL A 162 8.35 3.90 -21.01
C VAL A 162 8.32 2.80 -19.93
N GLY A 163 8.90 3.05 -18.75
CA GLY A 163 9.07 2.04 -17.71
C GLY A 163 10.34 1.23 -17.94
N ALA A 164 11.09 0.99 -16.86
CA ALA A 164 12.50 0.59 -16.85
C ALA A 164 12.86 -0.79 -17.47
N THR A 165 12.02 -1.39 -18.30
CA THR A 165 12.15 -2.79 -18.75
C THR A 165 12.54 -2.98 -20.23
N LEU A 166 12.47 -1.95 -21.08
CA LEU A 166 12.83 -2.10 -22.50
C LEU A 166 14.34 -2.23 -22.84
N PRO A 167 15.28 -1.53 -22.17
CA PRO A 167 16.66 -1.47 -22.70
C PRO A 167 17.40 -2.82 -22.67
N VAL A 168 16.90 -3.82 -21.93
CA VAL A 168 17.52 -5.16 -21.87
C VAL A 168 17.11 -6.05 -23.05
N ALA A 169 15.93 -5.86 -23.64
CA ALA A 169 15.43 -6.74 -24.69
C ALA A 169 16.03 -6.45 -26.09
N LEU A 170 16.35 -5.19 -26.38
CA LEU A 170 16.93 -4.80 -27.68
C LEU A 170 18.46 -4.96 -27.73
N GLY A 171 19.14 -4.97 -26.57
CA GLY A 171 20.58 -5.23 -26.47
C GLY A 171 21.00 -6.69 -26.70
N LEU A 172 20.05 -7.62 -26.84
CA LEU A 172 20.31 -9.03 -27.11
C LEU A 172 20.23 -9.42 -28.61
N LEU A 173 19.99 -8.44 -29.49
CA LEU A 173 19.92 -8.64 -30.95
C LEU A 173 21.11 -8.02 -31.72
N SER A 174 22.19 -7.66 -31.01
CA SER A 174 23.50 -7.36 -31.63
C SER A 174 24.24 -8.63 -32.02
#